data_AF-A0A060CJX1-F1
#
_entry.id   AF-A0A060CJX1-F1
#
_cell.length_a   1.000
_cell.length_b   1.000
_cell.length_c   1.000
_cell.angle_alpha   90.00
_cell.angle_beta   90.00
_cell.angle_gamma   90.00
#
_symmetry.space_group_name_H-M   'P 1'
#
loop_
_entity.id
_entity.type
_entity.pdbx_description
1 polymer ?
#
loop_
_entity_poly.entity_id
_entity_poly.type
_entity_poly.pdbx_seq_one_letter_code
_entity_poly.pdbx_strand_id
1 'polypeptide(L)'
;MVTVESLAREIVRREGGYVNDPDDPGGATNFGVTLATLRSLRGDGAGLDALRALTAEEAAEIYIRFYYERPRIDLLPEALRPSVFDMRVNAGANAVKILQRLMT
;
A
#
# COMPACT_ATOMS: atom_id res chain seq x y z
N MET A 1 -20.78 1.33 8.51
CA MET A 1 -19.51 0.81 9.08
C MET A 1 -18.47 0.87 7.98
N VAL A 2 -17.31 1.47 8.24
CA VAL A 2 -16.24 1.58 7.24
C VAL A 2 -15.54 0.24 7.15
N THR A 3 -15.48 -0.37 5.96
CA THR A 3 -14.81 -1.67 5.75
C THR A 3 -13.40 -1.48 5.21
N VAL A 4 -12.53 -2.46 5.38
CA VAL A 4 -11.16 -2.41 4.84
C VAL A 4 -11.15 -2.29 3.32
N GLU A 5 -12.10 -2.92 2.63
CA GLU A 5 -12.24 -2.85 1.17
C GLU A 5 -12.66 -1.46 0.72
N SER A 6 -13.51 -0.77 1.49
CA SER A 6 -13.87 0.62 1.20
C SER A 6 -12.69 1.56 1.38
N LEU A 7 -11.90 1.37 2.44
CA LEU A 7 -10.66 2.14 2.71
C LEU A 7 -9.62 1.92 1.62
N ALA A 8 -9.33 0.67 1.26
CA ALA A 8 -8.33 0.34 0.25
C ALA A 8 -8.68 0.99 -1.10
N ARG A 9 -9.94 0.89 -1.54
CA ARG A 9 -10.40 1.55 -2.77
C ARG A 9 -10.29 3.06 -2.69
N GLU A 10 -10.58 3.65 -1.53
CA GLU A 10 -10.45 5.10 -1.36
C GLU A 10 -9.00 5.57 -1.42
N ILE A 11 -8.06 4.83 -0.83
CA ILE A 11 -6.63 5.16 -0.90
C ILE A 11 -6.14 5.01 -2.34
N VAL A 12 -6.45 3.89 -3.01
CA VAL A 12 -6.07 3.65 -4.42
C VAL A 12 -6.56 4.77 -5.35
N ARG A 13 -7.80 5.26 -5.15
CA ARG A 13 -8.33 6.39 -5.92
C ARG A 13 -7.57 7.69 -5.70
N ARG A 14 -7.00 7.91 -4.51
CA ARG A 14 -6.23 9.11 -4.15
C ARG A 14 -4.81 9.07 -4.69
N GLU A 15 -4.17 7.90 -4.69
CA GLU A 15 -2.79 7.70 -5.17
C GLU A 15 -2.65 7.93 -6.70
N GLY A 16 -3.70 7.66 -7.47
CA GLY A 16 -3.69 7.91 -8.91
C GLY A 16 -2.94 6.86 -9.71
N GLY A 17 -2.47 7.24 -10.91
CA GLY A 17 -1.98 6.30 -11.93
C GLY A 17 -0.46 6.07 -11.93
N TYR A 18 0.03 5.51 -13.03
CA TYR A 18 1.43 5.17 -13.19
C TYR A 18 2.34 6.42 -13.20
N VAL A 19 3.38 6.39 -12.38
CA VAL A 19 4.45 7.38 -12.30
C VAL A 19 5.78 6.63 -12.38
N ASN A 20 6.73 7.17 -13.15
CA ASN A 20 8.10 6.65 -13.22
C ASN A 20 9.05 7.82 -13.41
N ASP A 21 9.30 8.52 -12.31
CA ASP A 21 10.22 9.64 -12.24
C ASP A 21 11.64 9.12 -11.94
N PRO A 22 12.66 9.47 -12.74
CA PRO A 22 14.05 9.08 -12.49
C PRO A 22 14.61 9.61 -11.15
N ASP A 23 14.05 10.68 -10.60
CA ASP A 23 14.46 11.25 -9.32
C ASP A 23 13.68 10.67 -8.13
N ASP A 24 12.66 9.83 -8.38
CA ASP A 24 11.89 9.17 -7.33
C ASP A 24 12.65 7.95 -6.77
N PRO A 25 13.07 7.97 -5.49
CA PRO A 25 13.75 6.83 -4.88
C PRO A 25 12.89 5.56 -4.81
N GLY A 26 11.56 5.68 -4.89
CA GLY A 26 10.63 4.56 -4.97
C GLY A 26 10.58 3.89 -6.35
N GLY A 27 11.06 4.59 -7.38
CA GLY A 27 11.04 4.16 -8.77
C GLY A 27 9.63 4.03 -9.35
N ALA A 28 9.51 3.27 -10.44
CA ALA A 28 8.22 3.06 -11.10
C ALA A 28 7.15 2.56 -10.12
N THR A 29 6.02 3.28 -10.11
CA THR A 29 4.91 3.09 -9.19
C THR A 29 3.59 3.21 -9.94
N ASN A 30 2.57 2.42 -9.59
CA ASN A 30 1.20 2.59 -10.09
C ASN A 30 0.21 2.33 -8.96
N PHE A 31 -0.76 3.20 -8.75
CA PHE A 31 -1.68 3.15 -7.60
C PHE A 31 -0.95 3.01 -6.25
N GLY A 32 0.21 3.66 -6.10
CA GLY A 32 1.09 3.55 -4.92
C GLY A 32 1.77 2.17 -4.73
N VAL A 33 1.59 1.21 -5.64
CA VAL A 33 2.34 -0.05 -5.67
C VAL A 33 3.63 0.15 -6.46
N THR A 34 4.79 -0.07 -5.84
CA THR A 34 6.09 0.01 -6.51
C THR A 34 6.41 -1.26 -7.30
N LEU A 35 7.30 -1.18 -8.29
CA LEU A 35 7.80 -2.36 -9.02
C LEU A 35 8.43 -3.40 -8.08
N ALA A 36 9.16 -2.95 -7.05
CA ALA A 36 9.78 -3.83 -6.07
C ALA A 36 8.71 -4.62 -5.30
N THR A 37 7.64 -3.95 -4.86
CA THR A 37 6.49 -4.61 -4.24
C THR A 37 5.87 -5.61 -5.22
N LEU A 38 5.60 -5.22 -6.46
CA LEU A 38 4.98 -6.13 -7.44
C LEU A 38 5.84 -7.37 -7.73
N ARG A 39 7.17 -7.23 -7.81
CA ARG A 39 8.11 -8.35 -7.96
C ARG A 39 8.13 -9.27 -6.76
N SER A 40 8.04 -8.72 -5.54
CA SER A 40 7.88 -9.56 -4.35
C SER A 40 6.58 -10.38 -4.36
N LEU A 41 5.56 -9.98 -5.13
CA LEU A 41 4.28 -10.66 -5.22
C LEU A 41 4.22 -11.69 -6.33
N ARG A 42 4.67 -11.30 -7.53
CA ARG A 42 4.50 -12.07 -8.76
C ARG A 42 5.81 -12.73 -9.22
N GLY A 43 6.91 -12.53 -8.50
CA GLY A 43 8.25 -13.00 -8.84
C GLY A 43 8.93 -12.14 -9.90
N ASP A 44 10.09 -12.60 -10.37
CA ASP A 44 10.97 -11.86 -11.29
C ASP A 44 10.33 -11.59 -12.67
N GLY A 45 9.25 -12.28 -13.01
CA GLY A 45 8.46 -12.02 -14.22
C GLY A 45 7.65 -10.72 -14.20
N ALA A 46 7.52 -10.05 -13.04
CA ALA A 46 6.86 -8.75 -12.96
C ALA A 46 7.79 -7.62 -13.41
N GLY A 47 7.55 -7.13 -14.63
CA GLY A 47 8.19 -5.96 -15.22
C GLY A 47 7.34 -4.69 -15.16
N LEU A 48 7.82 -3.64 -15.81
CA LEU A 48 7.14 -2.35 -15.92
C LEU A 48 5.78 -2.47 -16.61
N ASP A 49 5.63 -3.38 -17.59
CA ASP A 49 4.36 -3.61 -18.28
C ASP A 49 3.30 -4.18 -17.34
N ALA A 50 3.69 -5.14 -16.50
CA ALA A 50 2.80 -5.70 -15.48
C ALA A 50 2.39 -4.65 -14.44
N LEU A 51 3.29 -3.72 -14.12
CA LEU A 51 3.00 -2.61 -13.21
C LEU A 51 2.06 -1.58 -13.85
N ARG A 52 2.26 -1.24 -15.14
CA ARG A 52 1.37 -0.33 -15.89
C ARG A 52 -0.02 -0.93 -16.10
N ALA A 53 -0.10 -2.26 -16.26
CA ALA A 53 -1.36 -2.98 -16.46
C ALA A 53 -2.12 -3.29 -15.16
N LEU A 54 -1.55 -2.93 -13.99
CA LEU A 54 -2.21 -3.14 -12.70
C LEU A 54 -3.55 -2.42 -12.69
N THR A 55 -4.61 -3.09 -12.24
CA THR A 55 -5.93 -2.47 -12.10
C THR A 55 -6.10 -1.86 -10.70
N ALA A 56 -7.05 -0.94 -10.55
CA ALA A 56 -7.38 -0.36 -9.25
C ALA A 56 -7.88 -1.44 -8.27
N GLU A 57 -8.63 -2.43 -8.76
CA GLU A 57 -9.10 -3.56 -7.98
C GLU A 57 -7.94 -4.44 -7.50
N GLU A 58 -7.00 -4.79 -8.39
CA GLU A 58 -5.80 -5.54 -8.01
C GLU A 58 -4.96 -4.76 -7.00
N ALA A 59 -4.80 -3.44 -7.19
CA ALA A 59 -4.09 -2.58 -6.25
C ALA A 59 -4.77 -2.58 -4.87
N ALA A 60 -6.10 -2.51 -4.81
CA ALA A 60 -6.84 -2.56 -3.56
C ALA A 60 -6.66 -3.90 -2.84
N GLU A 61 -6.64 -5.03 -3.55
CA GLU A 61 -6.35 -6.34 -2.97
C GLU A 61 -4.91 -6.45 -2.45
N ILE A 62 -3.95 -5.85 -3.16
CA ILE A 62 -2.56 -5.76 -2.71
C ILE A 62 -2.48 -4.93 -1.42
N TYR A 63 -3.22 -3.83 -1.35
CA TYR A 63 -3.26 -2.97 -0.16
C TYR A 63 -3.79 -3.71 1.06
N ILE A 64 -4.91 -4.42 0.93
CA ILE A 64 -5.49 -5.22 2.02
C ILE A 64 -4.46 -6.27 2.49
N ARG A 65 -3.91 -7.07 1.58
CA ARG A 65 -3.00 -8.17 1.97
C ARG A 65 -1.67 -7.69 2.54
N PHE A 66 -1.03 -6.71 1.90
CA PHE A 66 0.37 -6.37 2.17
C PHE A 66 0.57 -5.13 3.02
N TYR A 67 -0.38 -4.19 2.96
CA TYR A 67 -0.30 -2.93 3.68
C TYR A 67 -1.20 -2.93 4.91
N TYR A 68 -2.17 -3.84 5.00
CA TYR A 68 -3.09 -3.94 6.14
C TYR A 68 -2.92 -5.22 6.96
N GLU A 69 -3.13 -6.40 6.37
CA GLU A 69 -3.10 -7.70 7.09
C GLU A 69 -1.68 -8.12 7.47
N ARG A 70 -0.72 -8.08 6.52
CA ARG A 70 0.67 -8.48 6.78
C ARG A 70 1.33 -7.70 7.95
N PRO A 71 1.17 -6.38 8.09
CA PRO A 71 1.64 -5.64 9.26
C PRO A 71 0.73 -5.76 10.49
N ARG A 72 -0.34 -6.54 10.42
CA ARG A 72 -1.32 -6.80 11.49
C ARG A 72 -2.10 -5.56 11.94
N ILE A 73 -2.42 -4.67 11.00
CA ILE A 73 -3.25 -3.48 11.28
C ILE A 73 -4.70 -3.89 11.58
N ASP A 74 -5.16 -5.01 11.02
CA ASP A 74 -6.47 -5.63 11.31
C ASP A 74 -6.64 -5.97 12.80
N LEU A 75 -5.55 -6.21 13.52
CA LEU A 75 -5.56 -6.52 14.95
C LEU A 75 -5.56 -5.28 15.87
N LEU A 76 -5.37 -4.08 15.33
CA LEU A 76 -5.45 -2.85 16.12
C LEU A 76 -6.91 -2.56 16.53
N PRO A 77 -7.13 -1.72 17.57
CA PRO A 77 -8.44 -1.15 17.85
C PRO A 77 -9.03 -0.51 16.58
N GLU A 78 -10.32 -0.73 16.32
CA GLU A 78 -10.99 -0.31 15.08
C GLU A 78 -10.77 1.17 14.75
N ALA A 79 -10.76 2.03 15.77
CA ALA A 79 -10.51 3.47 15.63
C ALA A 79 -9.12 3.83 15.08
N LEU A 80 -8.10 2.97 15.25
CA LEU A 80 -6.74 3.24 14.79
C LEU A 80 -6.48 2.74 13.37
N ARG A 81 -7.26 1.75 12.91
CA ARG A 81 -6.99 1.03 11.66
C ARG A 81 -6.92 1.95 10.44
N PRO A 82 -7.88 2.88 10.21
CA PRO A 82 -7.85 3.75 9.03
C PRO A 82 -6.59 4.62 8.98
N SER A 83 -6.25 5.28 10.08
CA SER A 83 -5.10 6.19 10.14
C SER A 83 -3.76 5.46 10.02
N VAL A 84 -3.61 4.30 10.67
CA VAL A 84 -2.37 3.53 10.57
C VAL A 84 -2.23 2.88 9.19
N PHE A 85 -3.34 2.49 8.55
CA PHE A 85 -3.34 1.98 7.19
C PHE A 85 -2.90 3.04 6.18
N ASP A 86 -3.49 4.23 6.23
CA ASP A 86 -3.13 5.36 5.37
C ASP A 86 -1.66 5.76 5.57
N MET A 87 -1.19 5.83 6.82
CA MET A 87 0.21 6.06 7.14
C MET A 87 1.12 4.92 6.64
N ARG A 88 0.66 3.66 6.64
CA ARG A 88 1.44 2.52 6.13
C ARG A 88 1.62 2.57 4.61
N VAL A 89 0.64 3.07 3.88
CA VAL A 89 0.79 3.31 2.43
C VAL A 89 1.83 4.40 2.17
N ASN A 90 1.73 5.53 2.87
CA ASN A 90 2.62 6.68 2.65
C ASN A 90 4.04 6.52 3.20
N ALA A 91 4.20 5.87 4.36
CA ALA A 91 5.45 5.82 5.12
C ALA A 91 6.03 4.40 5.27
N GLY A 92 5.40 3.39 4.65
CA GLY A 92 5.84 2.01 4.72
C GLY A 92 6.02 1.50 6.16
N ALA A 93 7.11 0.76 6.41
CA ALA A 93 7.37 0.18 7.72
C ALA A 93 7.50 1.20 8.88
N ASN A 94 7.74 2.48 8.57
CA ASN A 94 7.84 3.52 9.60
C ASN A 94 6.49 3.80 10.28
N ALA A 95 5.36 3.55 9.62
CA ALA A 95 4.04 3.71 10.22
C ALA A 95 3.89 2.95 11.54
N VAL A 96 4.31 1.68 11.54
CA VAL A 96 4.26 0.82 12.73
C VAL A 96 5.27 1.29 13.79
N LYS A 97 6.47 1.70 13.38
CA LYS A 97 7.50 2.20 14.29
C LYS A 97 7.07 3.50 15.01
N ILE A 98 6.40 4.40 14.29
CA ILE A 98 5.87 5.64 14.87
C ILE A 98 4.79 5.31 15.89
N LEU A 99 3.83 4.45 15.54
CA LEU A 99 2.79 4.02 16.47
C LEU A 99 3.38 3.41 17.74
N GLN A 100 4.37 2.52 17.61
CA GLN A 100 5.06 1.90 18.75
C GLN A 100 5.68 2.93 19.69
N ARG A 101 6.36 3.95 19.14
CA ARG A 101 6.99 5.02 19.94
C ARG A 101 5.99 5.89 20.70
N LEU A 102 4.76 6.02 20.22
CA LEU A 102 3.73 6.80 20.90
C LEU A 102 3.14 6.06 22.11
N MET A 103 3.31 4.74 22.17
CA MET A 103 2.76 3.87 23.21
C MET A 103 3.80 3.51 24.30
N THR A 104 5.00 4.07 24.22
CA THR A 104 6.12 3.87 25.15
C THR A 104 6.52 5.19 25.77
#